data_AF-A0A416A0J0-F1
#
_entry.id   AF-A0A416A0J0-F1
#
_cell.length_a   1.000
_cell.length_b   1.000
_cell.length_c   1.000
_cell.angle_alpha   90.00
_cell.angle_beta   90.00
_cell.angle_gamma   90.00
#
_symmetry.space_group_name_H-M   'P 1'
#
loop_
_entity.id
_entity.type
_entity.pdbx_description
1 polymer ?
#
loop_
_entity_poly.entity_id
_entity_poly.type
_entity_poly.pdbx_seq_one_letter_code
_entity_poly.pdbx_strand_id
1 'polypeptide(L)'
;MPESNVLIPGCLVSYLLIAMVRVMYIILGIEFRNGSAAASLTATLIGIIMTIAIIAILESGRFNHAFAKITKGTLHEDALKDNLDYENGTTLRVYLNNEDYYLVGAFCYKEDIGDDRWLVLAAYTKFICDDAGDANVYNGADYEGKAFERIMVRMSDVKHIEIF
;
A
#
# COMPACT_ATOMS: atom_id res chain seq x y z
N MET A 1 13.20 19.84 -7.27
CA MET A 1 14.35 19.16 -6.64
C MET A 1 14.53 19.67 -5.23
N PRO A 2 14.44 18.81 -4.20
CA PRO A 2 15.19 19.01 -2.97
C PRO A 2 16.03 17.76 -2.67
N GLU A 3 17.30 17.78 -3.06
CA GLU A 3 18.24 16.65 -2.87
C GLU A 3 18.96 16.65 -1.51
N SER A 4 18.58 17.49 -0.54
CA SER A 4 19.45 17.74 0.62
C SER A 4 19.17 16.95 1.91
N ASN A 5 18.14 16.10 2.00
CA ASN A 5 17.75 15.49 3.29
C ASN A 5 17.84 13.96 3.37
N VAL A 6 18.30 13.27 2.33
CA VAL A 6 18.42 11.80 2.32
C VAL A 6 19.73 11.32 2.98
N LEU A 7 20.76 12.16 2.99
CA LEU A 7 22.08 11.81 3.51
C LEU A 7 22.10 11.61 5.03
N ILE A 8 21.43 12.48 5.79
CA ILE A 8 21.43 12.41 7.27
C ILE A 8 20.74 11.13 7.78
N PRO A 9 19.54 10.74 7.28
CA PRO A 9 18.93 9.46 7.59
C PRO A 9 19.80 8.28 7.15
N GLY A 10 20.40 8.34 5.96
CA GLY A 10 21.24 7.25 5.42
C GLY A 10 22.47 6.96 6.28
N CYS A 11 23.14 8.00 6.80
CA CYS A 11 24.24 7.84 7.74
C CYS A 11 23.78 7.21 9.06
N LEU A 12 22.65 7.66 9.60
CA LEU A 12 22.07 7.13 10.84
C LEU A 12 21.72 5.63 10.71
N VAL A 13 21.08 5.25 9.61
CA VAL A 13 20.74 3.85 9.30
C VAL A 13 22.01 3.00 9.17
N SER A 14 23.05 3.52 8.49
CA SER A 14 24.32 2.80 8.33
C SER A 14 25.01 2.53 9.68
N TYR A 15 25.01 3.52 10.59
CA TYR A 15 25.58 3.34 11.94
C TYR A 15 24.78 2.36 12.79
N LEU A 16 23.45 2.39 12.71
CA LEU A 16 22.58 1.44 13.41
C LEU A 16 22.81 0.00 12.93
N LEU A 17 22.95 -0.20 11.62
CA LEU A 17 23.24 -1.50 11.02
C LEU A 17 24.60 -2.04 11.47
N ILE A 18 25.65 -1.21 11.46
CA ILE A 18 26.98 -1.58 11.94
C ILE A 18 26.93 -1.96 13.44
N ALA A 19 26.18 -1.22 14.25
CA ALA A 19 26.00 -1.51 15.66
C ALA A 19 25.26 -2.84 15.89
N MET A 20 24.18 -3.11 15.15
CA MET A 20 23.44 -4.37 15.22
C MET A 20 24.30 -5.57 14.84
N VAL A 21 25.08 -5.45 13.75
CA VAL A 21 26.01 -6.49 13.31
C VAL A 21 27.06 -6.78 14.38
N ARG A 22 27.62 -5.75 15.03
CA ARG A 22 28.56 -5.91 16.15
C ARG A 22 27.94 -6.62 17.36
N VAL A 23 26.71 -6.27 17.74
CA VAL A 23 25.99 -6.93 18.84
C VAL A 23 25.74 -8.40 18.51
N MET A 24 25.34 -8.72 17.28
CA MET A 24 25.19 -10.09 16.82
C MET A 24 26.49 -10.88 16.89
N TYR A 25 27.63 -10.28 16.51
CA TYR A 25 28.93 -10.95 16.61
C TYR A 25 29.29 -11.31 18.05
N ILE A 26 29.00 -10.42 19.00
CA ILE A 26 29.23 -10.66 20.44
C ILE A 26 28.31 -11.78 20.95
N ILE A 27 27.03 -11.78 20.56
CA ILE A 27 26.04 -12.77 21.04
C ILE A 27 26.27 -14.16 20.41
N LEU A 28 26.58 -14.22 19.12
CA LEU A 28 26.74 -15.48 18.38
C LEU A 28 28.17 -16.06 18.47
N GLY A 29 29.12 -15.33 19.08
CA GLY A 29 30.49 -15.82 19.29
C GLY A 29 31.27 -16.09 17.99
N ILE A 30 30.91 -15.45 16.89
CA ILE A 30 31.54 -15.66 15.58
C ILE A 30 32.81 -14.83 15.51
N GLU A 31 33.96 -15.42 15.88
CA GLU A 31 35.27 -14.80 15.72
C GLU A 31 35.77 -14.94 14.27
N PHE A 32 35.92 -13.83 13.56
CA PHE A 32 36.56 -13.84 12.24
C PHE A 32 38.07 -13.82 12.37
N ARG A 33 38.67 -14.95 12.04
CA ARG A 33 40.11 -15.12 11.91
C ARG A 33 40.66 -14.24 10.77
N ASN A 34 41.39 -13.19 11.17
CA ASN A 34 42.40 -12.41 10.44
C ASN A 34 42.18 -12.20 8.93
N GLY A 35 41.42 -11.16 8.59
CA GLY A 35 41.40 -10.52 7.27
C GLY A 35 40.34 -9.42 7.22
N SER A 36 40.75 -8.16 7.20
CA SER A 36 39.83 -6.99 7.19
C SER A 36 38.81 -7.06 6.04
N ALA A 37 39.19 -7.63 4.89
CA ALA A 37 38.31 -7.84 3.76
C ALA A 37 37.23 -8.92 4.02
N ALA A 38 37.59 -10.03 4.65
CA ALA A 38 36.66 -11.14 4.92
C ALA A 38 35.60 -10.74 5.96
N ALA A 39 36.00 -10.00 7.00
CA ALA A 39 35.08 -9.47 8.02
C ALA A 39 34.11 -8.43 7.43
N SER A 40 34.58 -7.61 6.49
CA SER A 40 33.72 -6.60 5.83
C SER A 40 32.69 -7.26 4.91
N LEU A 41 33.08 -8.33 4.21
CA LEU A 41 32.17 -9.07 3.33
C LEU A 41 31.05 -9.77 4.13
N THR A 42 31.40 -10.40 5.25
CA THR A 42 30.40 -11.08 6.09
C THR A 42 29.47 -10.10 6.79
N ALA A 43 29.98 -8.94 7.24
CA ALA A 43 29.15 -7.88 7.79
C ALA A 43 28.13 -7.36 6.77
N THR A 44 28.55 -7.21 5.51
CA THR A 44 27.68 -6.75 4.42
C THR A 44 26.57 -7.78 4.14
N LEU A 45 26.91 -9.08 4.08
CA LEU A 45 25.93 -10.15 3.89
C LEU A 45 24.90 -10.21 5.03
N ILE A 46 25.35 -10.11 6.28
CA ILE A 46 24.44 -10.07 7.44
C ILE A 46 23.56 -8.83 7.38
N GLY A 47 24.09 -7.67 7.00
CA GLY A 47 23.33 -6.44 6.84
C GLY A 47 22.23 -6.54 5.78
N ILE A 48 22.51 -7.20 4.65
CA ILE A 48 21.51 -7.46 3.60
C ILE A 48 20.39 -8.36 4.15
N ILE A 49 20.75 -9.48 4.79
CA ILE A 49 19.77 -10.40 5.38
C ILE A 49 18.90 -9.69 6.42
N MET A 50 19.51 -8.85 7.25
CA MET A 50 18.80 -8.05 8.26
C MET A 50 17.86 -7.04 7.62
N THR A 51 18.27 -6.37 6.55
CA THR A 51 17.41 -5.40 5.86
C THR A 51 16.19 -6.10 5.27
N ILE A 52 16.39 -7.25 4.62
CA ILE A 52 15.29 -8.08 4.10
C ILE A 52 14.37 -8.53 5.24
N ALA A 53 14.92 -8.98 6.37
CA ALA A 53 14.15 -9.40 7.53
C ALA A 53 13.33 -8.24 8.13
N ILE A 54 13.91 -7.04 8.21
CA ILE A 54 13.21 -5.84 8.67
C ILE A 54 12.06 -5.51 7.73
N ILE A 55 12.28 -5.50 6.42
CA ILE A 55 11.22 -5.26 5.42
C ILE A 55 10.10 -6.30 5.58
N ALA A 56 10.44 -7.59 5.67
CA ALA A 56 9.45 -8.64 5.85
C ALA A 56 8.65 -8.50 7.16
N ILE A 57 9.29 -8.04 8.25
CA ILE A 57 8.59 -7.75 9.51
C ILE A 57 7.67 -6.56 9.34
N LEU A 58 8.13 -5.47 8.72
CA LEU A 58 7.34 -4.26 8.49
C LEU A 58 6.12 -4.53 7.58
N GLU A 59 6.28 -5.36 6.55
CA GLU A 59 5.19 -5.76 5.65
C GLU A 59 4.27 -6.82 6.27
N SER A 60 4.66 -7.44 7.39
CA SER A 60 3.82 -8.45 8.02
C SER A 60 2.54 -7.82 8.59
N GLY A 61 1.39 -8.40 8.26
CA GLY A 61 0.09 -7.93 8.77
C GLY A 61 0.01 -7.91 10.30
N ARG A 62 0.80 -8.76 10.99
CA ARG A 62 0.89 -8.80 12.46
C ARG A 62 1.59 -7.57 13.04
N PHE A 63 2.68 -7.14 12.42
CA PHE A 63 3.39 -5.94 12.85
C PHE A 63 2.56 -4.68 12.54
N ASN A 64 1.97 -4.61 11.35
CA ASN A 64 1.07 -3.52 10.97
C ASN A 64 -0.12 -3.39 11.93
N HIS A 65 -0.74 -4.50 12.32
CA HIS A 65 -1.83 -4.49 13.29
C HIS A 65 -1.38 -4.06 14.71
N ALA A 66 -0.22 -4.54 15.17
CA ALA A 66 0.34 -4.15 16.46
C ALA A 66 0.73 -2.67 16.50
N PHE A 67 1.34 -2.17 15.43
CA PHE A 67 1.71 -0.77 15.28
C PHE A 67 0.47 0.11 15.24
N ALA A 68 -0.54 -0.25 14.43
CA ALA A 68 -1.81 0.47 14.34
C ALA A 68 -2.54 0.61 15.69
N LYS A 69 -2.40 -0.40 16.56
CA LYS A 69 -2.95 -0.36 17.92
C LYS A 69 -2.24 0.65 18.84
N ILE A 70 -0.97 0.92 18.60
CA ILE A 70 -0.14 1.84 19.40
C ILE A 70 -0.26 3.28 18.88
N THR A 71 -0.20 3.48 17.57
CA THR A 71 -0.21 4.81 16.94
C THR A 71 -1.59 5.30 16.55
N LYS A 72 -2.66 4.48 16.68
CA LYS A 72 -4.02 4.76 16.18
C LYS A 72 -4.08 5.05 14.66
N GLY A 73 -3.05 4.64 13.91
CA GLY A 73 -2.95 4.82 12.46
C GLY A 73 -2.16 3.67 11.85
N THR A 74 -2.48 3.27 10.63
CA THR A 74 -1.79 2.18 9.94
C THR A 74 -0.43 2.67 9.41
N LEU A 75 0.52 1.76 9.17
CA LEU A 75 1.83 2.09 8.59
C LEU A 75 1.71 2.49 7.12
N HIS A 76 0.60 2.15 6.48
CA HIS A 76 0.28 2.58 5.14
C HIS A 76 -0.48 3.90 5.21
N GLU A 77 0.02 4.94 4.54
CA GLU A 77 -0.74 6.20 4.37
C GLU A 77 -2.07 5.97 3.63
N ASP A 78 -2.21 4.85 2.92
CA ASP A 78 -3.38 4.50 2.13
C ASP A 78 -4.25 3.42 2.79
N ALA A 79 -5.38 3.86 3.35
CA ALA A 79 -6.42 2.99 3.91
C ALA A 79 -6.97 1.95 2.91
N LEU A 80 -6.84 2.20 1.60
CA LEU A 80 -7.22 1.25 0.56
C LEU A 80 -6.28 0.04 0.51
N LYS A 81 -4.97 0.25 0.72
CA LYS A 81 -3.98 -0.83 0.63
C LYS A 81 -4.16 -1.86 1.75
N ASP A 82 -4.72 -1.45 2.89
CA ASP A 82 -5.00 -2.32 4.03
C ASP A 82 -6.31 -3.10 3.90
N ASN A 83 -7.23 -2.70 3.01
CA ASN A 83 -8.57 -3.30 2.88
C ASN A 83 -8.84 -3.94 1.50
N LEU A 84 -7.96 -3.75 0.52
CA LEU A 84 -8.09 -4.37 -0.80
C LEU A 84 -7.44 -5.75 -0.82
N ASP A 85 -8.22 -6.77 -1.17
CA ASP A 85 -7.71 -8.07 -1.58
C ASP A 85 -7.28 -8.00 -3.05
N TYR A 86 -5.97 -7.79 -3.25
CA TYR A 86 -5.36 -7.73 -4.57
C TYR A 86 -5.25 -9.10 -5.26
N GLU A 87 -5.36 -10.22 -4.53
CA GLU A 87 -5.28 -11.57 -5.10
C GLU A 87 -6.62 -12.04 -5.67
N ASN A 88 -7.72 -11.77 -4.96
CA ASN A 88 -9.06 -12.19 -5.40
C ASN A 88 -9.82 -11.15 -6.22
N GLY A 89 -9.31 -9.90 -6.27
CA GLY A 89 -9.98 -8.78 -6.90
C GLY A 89 -11.09 -8.25 -6.01
N THR A 90 -10.98 -6.98 -5.61
CA THR A 90 -11.97 -6.36 -4.72
C THR A 90 -13.04 -5.63 -5.51
N THR A 91 -14.31 -5.86 -5.19
CA THR A 91 -15.41 -5.11 -5.81
C THR A 91 -15.67 -3.85 -5.01
N LEU A 92 -15.66 -2.70 -5.68
CA LEU A 92 -15.93 -1.41 -5.07
C LEU A 92 -17.28 -0.89 -5.49
N ARG A 93 -18.00 -0.28 -4.55
CA ARG A 93 -19.08 0.65 -4.85
C ARG A 93 -18.61 2.06 -4.56
N VAL A 94 -18.63 2.93 -5.56
CA VAL A 94 -18.12 4.28 -5.49
C VAL A 94 -19.26 5.27 -5.69
N TYR A 95 -19.54 6.05 -4.66
CA TYR A 95 -20.56 7.11 -4.69
C TYR A 95 -19.90 8.44 -4.99
N LEU A 96 -20.45 9.20 -5.93
CA LEU A 96 -19.91 10.49 -6.35
C LEU A 96 -20.64 11.66 -5.69
N ASN A 97 -19.96 12.79 -5.57
CA ASN A 97 -20.54 14.04 -5.10
C ASN A 97 -21.45 14.62 -6.18
N ASN A 98 -22.66 15.03 -5.80
CA ASN A 98 -23.65 15.70 -6.68
C ASN A 98 -24.11 14.86 -7.89
N GLU A 99 -24.04 13.53 -7.80
CA GLU A 99 -24.55 12.63 -8.83
C GLU A 99 -25.61 11.69 -8.24
N ASP A 100 -26.66 11.43 -9.00
CA ASP A 100 -27.77 10.54 -8.61
C ASP A 100 -27.49 9.07 -8.99
N TYR A 101 -26.22 8.71 -9.15
CA TYR A 101 -25.78 7.35 -9.44
C TYR A 101 -24.51 6.98 -8.67
N TYR A 102 -24.30 5.67 -8.50
CA TYR A 102 -23.06 5.09 -8.00
C TYR A 102 -22.48 4.07 -8.99
N LEU A 103 -21.18 3.83 -8.87
CA LEU A 103 -20.43 2.91 -9.73
C LEU A 103 -20.16 1.63 -8.97
N VAL A 104 -20.38 0.47 -9.59
CA VAL A 104 -19.94 -0.82 -9.06
C VAL A 104 -18.99 -1.46 -10.04
N GLY A 105 -17.80 -1.85 -9.61
CA GLY A 105 -16.83 -2.50 -10.48
C GLY A 105 -15.64 -3.08 -9.72
N ALA A 106 -14.80 -3.84 -10.43
CA ALA A 106 -13.58 -4.39 -9.87
C ALA A 106 -12.53 -3.29 -9.73
N PHE A 107 -11.92 -3.18 -8.55
CA PHE A 107 -10.75 -2.33 -8.34
C PHE A 107 -9.63 -2.75 -9.29
N CYS A 108 -9.06 -1.78 -10.01
CA CYS A 108 -7.91 -2.01 -10.88
C CYS A 108 -6.68 -1.28 -10.37
N TYR A 109 -6.79 0.02 -10.19
CA TYR A 109 -5.65 0.88 -9.86
C TYR A 109 -6.13 2.19 -9.22
N LYS A 110 -5.28 2.77 -8.37
CA LYS A 110 -5.42 4.13 -7.87
C LYS A 110 -4.08 4.86 -8.03
N GLU A 111 -4.12 6.11 -8.42
CA GLU A 111 -2.95 6.98 -8.43
C GLU A 111 -2.63 7.49 -7.02
N ASP A 112 -1.39 7.28 -6.59
CA ASP A 112 -0.93 7.59 -5.23
C ASP A 112 -0.25 8.96 -5.12
N ILE A 113 0.20 9.54 -6.24
CA ILE A 113 1.01 10.76 -6.28
C ILE A 113 0.31 11.84 -7.10
N GLY A 114 0.10 13.01 -6.49
CA GLY A 114 -0.51 14.18 -7.14
C GLY A 114 -1.71 14.72 -6.35
N ASP A 115 -2.06 15.98 -6.62
CA ASP A 115 -3.21 16.64 -5.96
C ASP A 115 -4.55 16.11 -6.50
N ASP A 116 -4.58 15.71 -7.78
CA ASP A 116 -5.73 15.09 -8.45
C ASP A 116 -5.51 13.58 -8.60
N ARG A 117 -5.77 12.83 -7.53
CA ARG A 117 -5.66 11.37 -7.53
C ARG A 117 -6.85 10.72 -8.25
N TRP A 118 -6.57 9.69 -9.05
CA TRP A 118 -7.59 8.96 -9.81
C TRP A 118 -7.78 7.53 -9.29
N LEU A 119 -9.03 7.06 -9.31
CA LEU A 119 -9.43 5.69 -9.04
C LEU A 119 -9.96 5.06 -10.33
N VAL A 120 -9.48 3.86 -10.64
CA VAL A 120 -9.86 3.13 -11.85
C VAL A 120 -10.63 1.85 -11.49
N LEU A 121 -11.84 1.74 -12.03
CA LEU A 121 -12.68 0.55 -11.94
C LEU A 121 -12.77 -0.13 -13.30
N ALA A 122 -12.68 -1.46 -13.32
CA ALA A 122 -12.91 -2.28 -14.50
C ALA A 122 -14.27 -2.99 -14.43
N ALA A 123 -14.81 -3.32 -15.61
CA ALA A 123 -16.10 -3.99 -15.76
C ALA A 123 -17.20 -3.32 -14.92
N TYR A 124 -17.22 -1.98 -14.96
CA TYR A 124 -18.07 -1.20 -14.09
C TYR A 124 -19.51 -1.13 -14.61
N THR A 125 -20.47 -0.95 -13.70
CA THR A 125 -21.88 -0.69 -14.00
C THR A 125 -22.33 0.52 -13.19
N LYS A 126 -23.13 1.40 -13.80
CA LYS A 126 -23.75 2.55 -13.13
C LYS A 126 -25.11 2.15 -12.59
N PHE A 127 -25.40 2.49 -11.35
CA PHE A 127 -26.70 2.24 -10.71
C PHE A 127 -27.28 3.55 -10.20
N ILE A 128 -28.60 3.72 -10.33
CA ILE A 128 -29.31 4.87 -9.80
C ILE A 128 -29.29 4.80 -8.27
N CYS A 129 -29.06 5.94 -7.62
CA CYS A 129 -29.28 6.12 -6.20
C CYS A 129 -30.79 6.22 -5.93
N ASP A 130 -31.47 5.08 -5.75
CA ASP A 130 -32.89 5.06 -5.35
C ASP A 130 -33.00 4.86 -3.84
N ASP A 131 -33.78 5.72 -3.17
CA ASP A 131 -34.11 5.62 -1.75
C ASP A 131 -34.91 4.35 -1.42
N ALA A 132 -35.52 3.71 -2.43
CA ALA A 132 -36.29 2.48 -2.31
C ALA A 132 -35.44 1.20 -2.17
N GLY A 133 -34.12 1.28 -2.39
CA GLY A 133 -33.22 0.12 -2.31
C GLY A 133 -33.23 -0.79 -3.54
N ASP A 134 -33.92 -0.41 -4.62
CA ASP A 134 -33.90 -1.12 -5.88
C ASP A 134 -32.67 -0.71 -6.71
N ALA A 135 -31.83 -1.70 -7.05
CA ALA A 135 -30.63 -1.50 -7.85
C ALA A 135 -30.98 -1.38 -9.34
N ASN A 136 -31.49 -0.22 -9.74
CA ASN A 136 -31.80 0.08 -11.15
C ASN A 136 -30.53 0.52 -11.90
N VAL A 137 -30.22 -0.14 -13.03
CA VAL A 137 -29.07 0.25 -13.86
C VAL A 137 -29.32 1.63 -14.47
N TYR A 138 -28.42 2.57 -14.19
CA TYR A 138 -28.48 3.92 -14.76
C TYR A 138 -28.24 3.83 -16.26
N ASN A 139 -29.28 4.14 -17.03
CA ASN A 139 -29.26 4.09 -18.49
C ASN A 139 -28.76 2.72 -19.03
N GLY A 140 -29.53 1.66 -18.73
CA GLY A 140 -29.16 0.26 -18.98
C GLY A 140 -28.81 -0.14 -20.42
N ALA A 141 -29.10 0.69 -21.42
CA ALA A 141 -28.67 0.46 -22.80
C ALA A 141 -27.17 0.78 -23.03
N ASP A 142 -26.58 1.67 -22.22
CA ASP A 142 -25.23 2.19 -22.43
C ASP A 142 -24.17 1.61 -21.47
N TYR A 143 -24.58 1.05 -20.31
CA TYR A 143 -23.68 0.75 -19.19
C TYR A 143 -23.83 -0.64 -18.55
N GLU A 144 -24.46 -1.61 -19.21
CA GLU A 144 -24.39 -3.01 -18.76
C GLU A 144 -23.00 -3.61 -19.03
N GLY A 145 -22.13 -3.55 -18.01
CA GLY A 145 -21.14 -4.58 -17.69
C GLY A 145 -20.27 -5.11 -18.82
N LYS A 146 -19.80 -4.28 -19.75
CA LYS A 146 -18.82 -4.75 -20.74
C LYS A 146 -17.52 -5.05 -20.02
N ALA A 147 -17.09 -6.32 -20.07
CA ALA A 147 -15.95 -6.86 -19.33
C ALA A 147 -14.61 -6.09 -19.50
N PHE A 148 -14.49 -5.28 -20.55
CA PHE A 148 -13.27 -4.53 -20.87
C PHE A 148 -13.40 -3.01 -20.68
N GLU A 149 -14.57 -2.52 -20.28
CA GLU A 149 -14.73 -1.09 -20.03
C GLU A 149 -14.11 -0.69 -18.70
N ARG A 150 -13.45 0.47 -18.71
CA ARG A 150 -12.81 1.06 -17.55
C ARG A 150 -13.37 2.45 -17.36
N ILE A 151 -13.57 2.84 -16.11
CA ILE A 151 -13.89 4.22 -15.74
C ILE A 151 -12.80 4.73 -14.81
N MET A 152 -12.43 5.99 -15.02
CA MET A 152 -11.54 6.74 -14.16
C MET A 152 -12.36 7.81 -13.44
N VAL A 153 -12.24 7.84 -12.12
CA VAL A 153 -12.96 8.75 -11.24
C VAL A 153 -11.94 9.54 -10.44
N ARG A 154 -12.09 10.86 -10.32
CA ARG A 154 -11.25 11.63 -9.41
C ARG A 154 -11.65 11.37 -7.98
N MET A 155 -10.67 11.13 -7.12
CA MET A 155 -10.90 10.91 -5.70
C MET A 155 -11.54 12.12 -5.01
N SER A 156 -11.34 13.34 -5.51
CA SER A 156 -12.01 14.56 -5.04
C SER A 156 -13.51 14.57 -5.31
N ASP A 157 -13.95 13.88 -6.35
CA ASP A 157 -15.36 13.76 -6.72
C ASP A 157 -16.05 12.59 -5.99
N VAL A 158 -15.30 11.77 -5.24
CA VAL A 158 -15.84 10.64 -4.48
C VAL A 158 -16.39 11.10 -3.14
N LYS A 159 -17.66 10.76 -2.87
CA LYS A 159 -18.32 10.98 -1.58
C LYS A 159 -17.89 9.93 -0.56
N HIS A 160 -17.97 8.65 -0.93
CA HIS A 160 -17.50 7.52 -0.13
C HIS A 160 -17.36 6.26 -1.00
N ILE A 161 -16.68 5.25 -0.47
CA ILE A 161 -16.44 3.95 -1.13
C ILE A 161 -16.87 2.84 -0.17
N GLU A 162 -17.65 1.89 -0.67
CA GLU A 162 -17.93 0.62 0.01
C GLU A 162 -17.10 -0.50 -0.65
N ILE A 163 -16.55 -1.38 0.18
CA ILE A 163 -15.62 -2.44 -0.22
C ILE A 163 -16.27 -3.80 0.10
N PHE A 164 -16.29 -4.72 -0.89
CA PHE A 164 -16.90 -6.05 -0.79
C PHE A 164 -15.92 -7.15 -1.19
#